data_AF-A0A7X7LTV1-F1
#
_entry.id   AF-A0A7X7LTV1-F1
#
_cell.length_a   1.000
_cell.length_b   1.000
_cell.length_c   1.000
_cell.angle_alpha   90.00
_cell.angle_beta   90.00
_cell.angle_gamma   90.00
#
_symmetry.space_group_name_H-M   'P 1'
#
loop_
_entity.id
_entity.type
_entity.pdbx_description
1 polymer ?
#
loop_
_entity_poly.entity_id
_entity_poly.type
_entity_poly.pdbx_seq_one_letter_code
_entity_poly.pdbx_strand_id
1 'polypeptide(L)' 'MANNSNKSKTSNTSIQYKAYNPTKSKTGKVIIIILALGMFLGLLVAAIIGMIEVLSS' A
#
# COMPACT_ATOMS: atom_id res chain seq x y z
N MET A 1 -30.73 -34.07 -34.11
CA MET A 1 -30.85 -32.60 -34.02
C MET A 1 -29.79 -32.11 -33.06
N ALA A 2 -28.85 -31.28 -33.52
CA ALA A 2 -27.80 -30.70 -32.69
C ALA A 2 -28.31 -29.42 -31.99
N ASN A 3 -27.98 -29.23 -30.72
CA ASN A 3 -27.90 -27.87 -30.17
C ASN A 3 -26.80 -27.81 -29.10
N ASN A 4 -25.60 -27.49 -29.58
CA ASN A 4 -24.43 -27.18 -28.77
C ASN A 4 -24.64 -25.80 -28.13
N SER A 5 -25.04 -25.76 -26.86
CA SER A 5 -25.17 -24.53 -26.07
C SER A 5 -23.83 -24.04 -25.53
N ASN A 6 -22.80 -24.04 -26.36
CA ASN A 6 -21.57 -23.28 -26.10
C ASN A 6 -21.87 -21.79 -26.30
N LYS A 7 -22.45 -21.18 -25.26
CA LYS A 7 -22.58 -19.73 -25.14
C LYS A 7 -21.19 -19.17 -24.89
N SER A 8 -20.47 -18.87 -25.97
CA SER A 8 -19.23 -18.11 -25.95
C SER A 8 -19.48 -16.78 -25.23
N LYS A 9 -18.93 -16.64 -24.02
CA LYS A 9 -18.80 -15.34 -23.35
C LYS A 9 -17.68 -14.58 -24.04
N THR A 10 -17.96 -14.07 -25.22
CA THR A 10 -17.18 -12.99 -25.82
C THR A 10 -17.97 -11.71 -25.65
N SER A 11 -17.69 -10.93 -24.61
CA SER A 11 -18.16 -9.54 -24.56
C SER A 11 -17.27 -8.70 -23.65
N ASN A 12 -16.43 -7.87 -24.28
CA ASN A 12 -15.92 -6.61 -23.77
C ASN A 12 -15.24 -6.65 -22.39
N THR A 13 -13.96 -7.02 -22.37
CA THR A 13 -13.04 -6.52 -21.35
C THR A 13 -12.81 -5.03 -21.63
N SER A 14 -13.78 -4.18 -21.31
CA SER A 14 -13.46 -2.79 -21.02
C SER A 14 -12.38 -2.86 -19.94
N ILE A 15 -11.21 -2.28 -20.21
CA ILE A 15 -10.13 -2.17 -19.23
C ILE A 15 -10.70 -1.28 -18.11
N GLN A 16 -11.44 -1.88 -17.17
CA GLN A 16 -11.85 -1.21 -15.95
C GLN A 16 -10.55 -0.97 -15.19
N TYR A 17 -10.07 0.27 -15.24
CA TYR A 17 -9.03 0.76 -14.36
C TYR A 17 -9.55 0.57 -12.94
N LYS A 18 -9.25 -0.58 -12.32
CA LYS A 18 -9.55 -0.75 -10.90
C LYS A 18 -8.69 0.29 -10.18
N ALA A 19 -9.34 1.28 -9.59
CA ALA A 19 -8.66 2.29 -8.78
C ALA A 19 -7.81 1.55 -7.74
N TYR A 20 -6.49 1.72 -7.83
CA TYR A 20 -5.56 1.08 -6.92
C TYR A 20 -5.66 1.78 -5.57
N ASN A 21 -6.24 1.09 -4.58
CA ASN A 21 -6.22 1.57 -3.20
C ASN A 21 -5.01 0.94 -2.48
N PRO A 22 -3.96 1.73 -2.16
CA PRO A 22 -2.78 1.22 -1.49
C PRO A 22 -3.10 0.63 -0.11
N THR A 23 -4.14 1.10 0.58
CA THR A 23 -4.54 0.56 1.89
C THR A 23 -5.23 -0.80 1.81
N LYS A 24 -5.79 -1.17 0.65
CA LYS A 24 -6.43 -2.48 0.43
C LYS A 24 -5.46 -3.50 -0.17
N SER A 25 -4.47 -3.06 -0.93
CA SER A 25 -3.46 -3.94 -1.52
C SER A 25 -2.45 -4.44 -0.48
N LYS A 26 -2.07 -5.72 -0.56
CA LYS A 26 -1.02 -6.30 0.30
C LYS A 26 0.30 -5.52 0.19
N THR A 27 0.70 -5.20 -1.03
CA THR A 27 1.93 -4.42 -1.30
C THR A 27 1.83 -3.00 -0.75
N GLY A 28 0.69 -2.33 -0.96
CA GLY A 28 0.50 -0.97 -0.46
C GLY A 28 0.49 -0.88 1.07
N LYS A 29 -0.08 -1.89 1.77
CA LYS A 29 0.02 -1.99 3.23
C LYS A 29 1.46 -2.11 3.71
N VAL A 30 2.30 -2.93 3.05
CA VAL A 30 3.72 -3.07 3.41
C VAL A 30 4.45 -1.74 3.26
N ILE A 31 4.22 -1.02 2.16
CA ILE A 31 4.82 0.30 1.91
C ILE A 31 4.41 1.29 3.01
N ILE A 32 3.13 1.34 3.37
CA ILE A 32 2.62 2.21 4.43
C ILE A 32 3.27 1.88 5.79
N ILE A 33 3.43 0.60 6.10
CA ILE A 33 4.07 0.16 7.35
C ILE A 33 5.53 0.60 7.38
N ILE A 34 6.28 0.39 6.30
CA ILE A 34 7.70 0.82 6.22
C ILE A 34 7.81 2.34 6.39
N LEU A 35 6.93 3.11 5.74
CA LEU A 35 6.89 4.56 5.88
C LEU A 35 6.62 4.99 7.33
N ALA A 36 5.64 4.36 7.99
CA ALA A 36 5.31 4.65 9.37
C ALA A 36 6.46 4.31 10.34
N LEU A 37 7.13 3.18 10.15
CA LEU A 37 8.32 2.82 10.93
C LEU A 37 9.45 3.83 10.72
N GLY A 38 9.71 4.26 9.49
CA GLY A 38 10.75 5.25 9.19
C GLY A 38 10.49 6.59 9.88
N MET A 39 9.24 7.07 9.86
CA MET A 39 8.85 8.29 10.58
C MET A 39 9.03 8.14 12.09
N PHE A 40 8.58 7.02 12.66
CA PHE A 40 8.69 6.77 14.10
C PHE A 40 10.14 6.71 14.57
N LEU A 41 11.00 5.98 13.84
CA LEU A 41 12.43 5.89 14.14
C LEU A 41 13.12 7.26 14.03
N GLY A 42 12.77 8.05 13.00
CA GLY A 42 13.29 9.41 12.84
C GLY A 42 12.94 10.32 14.02
N LEU A 43 11.69 10.27 14.48
CA LEU A 43 11.24 11.03 15.66
C LEU A 43 11.94 10.55 16.95
N LEU A 44 12.12 9.25 17.12
CA LEU A 44 12.79 8.70 18.29
C LEU A 44 14.24 9.17 18.38
N VAL A 45 14.98 9.12 17.27
CA VAL A 45 16.37 9.58 17.21
C VAL A 45 16.45 11.09 17.46
N ALA A 46 15.58 11.88 16.84
CA ALA A 46 15.53 13.32 17.05
C ALA A 46 15.26 13.68 18.52
N ALA A 47 14.36 12.95 19.19
CA ALA A 47 14.08 13.15 20.61
C ALA A 47 15.29 12.84 21.50
N ILE A 48 16.03 11.76 21.22
CA ILE A 48 17.24 11.40 21.96
C ILE A 48 18.33 12.46 21.78
N ILE A 49 18.57 12.90 20.53
CA ILE A 49 19.57 13.94 20.24
C ILE A 49 19.20 15.24 20.95
N GLY A 50 17.93 15.67 20.85
CA GLY A 50 17.47 16.88 21.53
C GLY A 50 17.60 16.80 23.06
N MET A 51 17.37 15.63 23.65
CA MET A 51 17.57 15.43 25.09
C MET A 51 19.04 15.52 25.49
N ILE A 52 19.95 14.95 24.69
CA ILE A 52 21.40 15.03 24.92
C ILE A 52 21.88 16.48 24.79
N GLU A 53 21.41 17.20 23.77
CA GLU A 53 21.75 18.60 23.55
C GLU A 53 21.31 19.48 24.74
N VAL A 54 20.11 19.27 25.27
CA VAL A 54 19.63 19.99 26.47
C VAL A 54 20.42 19.61 27.72
N LEU A 55 20.84 18.35 27.87
CA LEU A 55 21.60 17.92 29.04
C LEU A 55 23.08 18.32 29.00
N SER A 56 23.63 18.47 27.79
CA SER A 56 25.03 18.86 27.57
C SER A 56 25.22 20.37 27.48
N SER A 57 24.13 21.15 27.48
CA SER A 57 24.11 22.61 27.52
C SER A 57 23.80 23.14 28.92
#